data_AF-A0A2L0MVJ3-F1
#
_entry.id   AF-A0A2L0MVJ3-F1
#
_cell.length_a   1.000
_cell.length_b   1.000
_cell.length_c   1.000
_cell.angle_alpha   90.00
_cell.angle_beta   90.00
_cell.angle_gamma   90.00
#
_symmetry.space_group_name_H-M   'P 1'
#
loop_
_entity.id
_entity.type
_entity.pdbx_description
1 polymer ?
#
loop_
_entity_poly.entity_id
_entity_poly.type
_entity_poly.pdbx_seq_one_letter_code
_entity_poly.pdbx_strand_id
1 'polypeptide(L)' 'MRSARPDASTRLHGYGIRWDQAARLYRVRNEFTGAWLRDNSGALLGFSSFTAADRAWRSFEPHRRVA' A
#
# COMPACT_ATOMS: atom_id res chain seq x y z
N MET A 1 -15.55 -19.44 -18.76
CA MET A 1 -15.62 -19.40 -17.28
C MET A 1 -14.32 -18.80 -16.73
N ARG A 2 -14.30 -17.52 -16.35
CA ARG A 2 -13.27 -16.97 -15.44
C ARG A 2 -14.02 -16.15 -14.40
N SER A 3 -14.02 -16.69 -13.19
CA SER A 3 -14.68 -16.17 -12.00
C SER A 3 -14.31 -14.70 -11.78
N ALA A 4 -15.32 -13.92 -11.42
CA ALA A 4 -15.20 -12.53 -11.00
C ALA A 4 -14.04 -12.38 -10.01
N ARG A 5 -12.97 -11.68 -10.43
CA ARG A 5 -11.94 -11.20 -9.52
C ARG A 5 -12.52 -9.96 -8.85
N PRO A 6 -12.55 -9.86 -7.51
CA PRO A 6 -13.05 -8.67 -6.84
C PRO A 6 -12.24 -7.48 -7.35
N ASP A 7 -12.92 -6.58 -8.03
CA ASP A 7 -13.49 -5.38 -7.46
C ASP A 7 -12.51 -4.24 -7.68
N ALA A 8 -13.03 -3.03 -7.87
CA ALA A 8 -12.27 -1.85 -8.19
C ALA A 8 -11.22 -1.59 -7.10
N SER A 9 -10.02 -2.16 -7.27
CA SER A 9 -8.81 -1.69 -6.64
C SER A 9 -8.69 -0.23 -7.04
N THR A 10 -9.17 0.64 -6.14
CA THR A 10 -8.73 2.02 -5.99
C THR A 10 -7.30 2.04 -6.52
N ARG A 11 -7.08 2.63 -7.69
CA ARG A 11 -5.79 2.60 -8.37
C ARG A 11 -4.84 3.45 -7.53
N LEU A 12 -4.35 2.85 -6.45
CA LEU A 12 -3.26 3.32 -5.63
C LEU A 12 -2.09 3.46 -6.61
N HIS A 13 -1.74 4.69 -6.98
CA HIS A 13 -0.87 5.06 -8.10
C HIS A 13 0.51 4.37 -8.05
N GLY A 14 0.60 3.10 -8.45
CA GLY A 14 1.82 2.31 -8.35
C GLY A 14 2.12 1.70 -6.99
N TYR A 15 1.21 1.75 -6.03
CA TYR A 15 1.37 1.13 -4.72
C TYR A 15 0.19 0.22 -4.42
N GLY A 16 0.34 -0.78 -3.58
CA GLY A 16 -0.70 -1.72 -3.22
C GLY A 16 -0.58 -2.10 -1.76
N ILE A 17 -1.70 -2.10 -1.04
CA ILE A 17 -1.73 -2.59 0.35
C ILE A 17 -1.83 -4.11 0.32
N ARG A 18 -0.91 -4.78 1.02
CA ARG A 18 -0.84 -6.24 1.11
C ARG A 18 -0.81 -6.67 2.56
N TRP A 19 -1.46 -7.79 2.85
CA TRP A 19 -1.39 -8.41 4.16
C TRP A 19 -0.11 -9.23 4.30
N ASP A 20 0.70 -8.91 5.30
CA ASP A 20 1.89 -9.67 5.69
C ASP A 20 1.50 -10.71 6.75
N GLN A 21 1.49 -11.99 6.37
CA GLN A 21 1.06 -13.07 7.25
C GLN A 21 2.05 -13.32 8.40
N ALA A 22 3.35 -13.09 8.18
CA ALA A 22 4.38 -13.33 9.18
C ALA A 22 4.33 -12.28 10.30
N ALA A 23 4.14 -11.01 9.95
CA ALA A 23 4.00 -9.91 10.89
C ALA A 23 2.56 -9.70 11.38
N ARG A 24 1.57 -10.32 10.72
CA ARG A 24 0.13 -10.10 10.95
C ARG A 24 -0.26 -8.62 10.86
N LEU A 25 0.26 -7.93 9.84
CA LEU A 25 0.05 -6.49 9.61
C LEU A 25 -0.17 -6.20 8.12
N TYR A 26 -0.87 -5.12 7.82
CA TYR A 26 -0.96 -4.55 6.48
C TYR A 26 0.31 -3.76 6.16
N ARG A 27 0.85 -3.93 4.96
CA ARG A 27 2.03 -3.23 4.46
C ARG A 27 1.75 -2.64 3.09
N VAL A 28 2.36 -1.50 2.80
CA VAL A 28 2.24 -0.85 1.50
C VAL A 28 3.41 -1.29 0.63
N ARG A 29 3.15 -1.79 -0.57
CA ARG A 29 4.16 -2.23 -1.53
C ARG A 29 4.08 -1.38 -2.79
N ASN A 30 5.20 -0.85 -3.25
CA ASN A 30 5.31 -0.29 -4.59
C ASN A 30 5.18 -1.41 -5.62
N GLU A 31 4.19 -1.36 -6.49
CA GLU A 31 3.92 -2.36 -7.52
C GLU A 31 4.83 -2.19 -8.75
N PHE A 32 5.46 -1.02 -8.95
CA PHE A 32 6.43 -0.80 -10.03
C PHE A 32 7.83 -1.33 -9.68
N THR A 33 8.31 -1.06 -8.47
CA THR A 33 9.65 -1.47 -8.02
C THR A 33 9.64 -2.75 -7.19
N GLY A 34 8.46 -3.19 -6.76
CA GLY A 34 8.31 -4.31 -5.83
C GLY A 34 8.75 -4.00 -4.39
N ALA A 35 9.20 -2.76 -4.10
CA ALA A 35 9.73 -2.35 -2.81
C ALA A 35 8.62 -2.14 -1.78
N TRP A 36 8.89 -2.48 -0.51
CA TRP A 36 7.97 -2.19 0.59
C TRP A 36 8.19 -0.79 1.12
N LEU A 37 7.11 -0.14 1.54
CA LEU A 37 7.16 1.15 2.20
C LEU A 37 7.94 1.03 3.51
N ARG A 38 8.86 1.96 3.72
CA ARG A 38 9.74 2.04 4.88
C ARG A 38 9.62 3.41 5.53
N ASP A 39 9.84 3.46 6.83
CA ASP A 39 10.01 4.70 7.58
C ASP A 39 11.34 5.39 7.21
N ASN A 40 11.52 6.64 7.62
CA ASN A 40 12.78 7.39 7.47
C ASN A 40 13.99 6.66 8.09
N SER A 41 13.76 5.79 9.08
CA SER A 41 14.77 4.92 9.68
C SER A 41 15.11 3.67 8.84
N GLY A 42 14.44 3.47 7.69
CA GLY A 42 14.60 2.31 6.83
C GLY A 42 13.82 1.05 7.27
N ALA A 43 13.08 1.12 8.38
CA ALA A 43 12.26 0.02 8.89
C ALA A 43 10.97 -0.16 8.07
N LEU A 44 10.53 -1.40 7.86
CA LEU A 44 9.28 -1.70 7.13
C LEU A 44 8.06 -1.18 7.89
N LEU A 45 7.25 -0.36 7.23
CA LEU A 45 6.00 0.14 7.82
C LEU A 45 4.93 -0.95 7.80
N GLY A 46 4.36 -1.21 8.97
CA GLY A 46 3.25 -2.14 9.17
C GLY A 46 2.09 -1.44 9.88
N PHE A 47 0.87 -1.76 9.47
CA PHE A 47 -0.36 -1.15 9.96
C PHE A 47 -1.33 -2.23 10.40
N SER A 48 -2.00 -2.04 11.53
CA SER A 48 -2.97 -3.02 12.05
C SER A 48 -4.29 -3.04 11.26
N SER A 49 -4.50 -2.11 10.31
CA SER A 49 -5.73 -2.01 9.53
C SER A 49 -5.46 -1.49 8.12
N PHE A 50 -6.23 -1.97 7.14
CA PHE A 50 -6.15 -1.53 5.75
C PHE A 50 -6.30 -0.01 5.62
N THR A 51 -7.27 0.60 6.30
CA THR A 51 -7.52 2.05 6.28
C THR A 51 -6.33 2.85 6.81
N ALA A 52 -5.60 2.34 7.81
CA ALA A 52 -4.41 3.00 8.32
C ALA A 52 -3.26 2.95 7.29
N ALA A 53 -3.11 1.82 6.59
CA ALA A 53 -2.16 1.69 5.49
C ALA A 53 -2.51 2.59 4.29
N ASP A 54 -3.80 2.71 3.93
CA ASP A 54 -4.28 3.60 2.87
C ASP A 54 -4.00 5.07 3.19
N ARG A 55 -4.32 5.51 4.40
CA ARG A 55 -4.02 6.88 4.83
C ARG A 55 -2.52 7.17 4.83
N ALA A 56 -1.71 6.23 5.32
CA ALA A 56 -0.26 6.40 5.31
C ALA A 56 0.31 6.47 3.88
N TRP A 57 -0.20 5.65 2.97
CA TRP A 57 0.13 5.74 1.55
C TRP A 57 -0.29 7.09 0.94
N ARG A 58 -1.52 7.54 1.18
CA ARG A 58 -2.01 8.85 0.69
C ARG A 58 -1.17 10.02 1.19
N SER A 59 -0.74 9.97 2.46
CA SER A 59 0.17 10.97 3.03
C SER A 59 1.59 10.88 2.46
N PHE A 60 2.03 9.68 2.07
CA PHE A 60 3.33 9.46 1.45
C PHE A 60 3.34 9.75 -0.05
N GLU A 61 2.20 9.87 -0.75
CA GLU A 61 2.12 10.32 -2.14
C GLU A 61 2.32 11.85 -2.17
N PRO A 62 3.56 12.39 -2.21
CA PRO A 62 3.77 13.77 -1.83
C PRO A 62 3.57 14.74 -3.01
N HIS A 63 3.23 14.27 -4.22
CA HIS A 63 3.38 15.09 -5.44
C HIS A 63 2.42 14.75 -6.60
N ARG A 64 1.10 14.58 -6.37
CA ARG A 64 0.14 14.73 -7.47
C ARG A 64 -1.09 15.59 -7.21
N ARG A 65 -1.01 16.48 -6.22
CA ARG A 65 -1.70 17.77 -6.31
C ARG A 65 -0.88 18.68 -7.23
N VAL A 66 -0.96 18.42 -8.52
CA VAL A 66 -0.72 19.47 -9.52
C VAL A 66 -1.95 20.37 -9.43
N ALA A 67 -1.79 21.52 -8.78
CA ALA A 67 -2.53 22.71 -9.19
C ALA A 67 -2.04 23.12 -10.58
#